data_AF-A0A1I7GYQ6-F1
#
_entry.id   AF-A0A1I7GYQ6-F1
#
_cell.length_a   1.000
_cell.length_b   1.000
_cell.length_c   1.000
_cell.angle_alpha   90.00
_cell.angle_beta   90.00
_cell.angle_gamma   90.00
#
_symmetry.space_group_name_H-M   'P 1'
#
loop_
_entity.id
_entity.type
_entity.pdbx_description
1 polymer ?
#
loop_
_entity_poly.entity_id
_entity_poly.type
_entity_poly.pdbx_seq_one_letter_code
_entity_poly.pdbx_strand_id
1 'polypeptide(L)'
;MVTVEQYRQLCAEWRGDAAEFSWLVQHGDIAGVSQRAIAAEFEFAPSTVSRWAAGEALPHRRVQKLVVGALEKKARRLEQACASAFLPVKKEVDAGQSRPQA
;
A
#
# COMPACT_ATOMS: atom_id res chain seq x y z
N MET A 1 4.43 -10.75 12.12
CA MET A 1 4.50 -9.43 11.44
C MET A 1 4.30 -9.70 9.96
N VAL A 2 3.35 -9.03 9.30
CA VAL A 2 3.08 -9.20 7.86
C VAL A 2 3.83 -8.14 7.07
N THR A 3 4.51 -8.54 5.99
CA THR A 3 5.27 -7.62 5.12
C THR A 3 4.35 -6.93 4.09
N VAL A 4 4.83 -5.84 3.46
CA VAL A 4 4.10 -5.18 2.37
C VAL A 4 3.82 -6.11 1.18
N GLU A 5 4.77 -7.02 0.87
CA GLU A 5 4.62 -8.02 -0.19
C GLU A 5 3.52 -9.04 0.16
N GLN A 6 3.55 -9.57 1.38
CA GLN A 6 2.53 -10.51 1.86
C GLN A 6 1.15 -9.85 1.90
N TYR A 7 1.06 -8.62 2.39
CA TYR A 7 -0.18 -7.86 2.40
C TYR A 7 -0.73 -7.62 0.99
N ARG A 8 0.14 -7.22 0.03
CA ARG A 8 -0.24 -7.09 -1.38
C ARG A 8 -0.76 -8.40 -1.95
N GLN A 9 -0.12 -9.52 -1.64
CA GLN A 9 -0.56 -10.84 -2.11
C GLN A 9 -1.94 -11.20 -1.56
N LEU A 10 -2.19 -10.97 -0.26
CA LEU A 10 -3.51 -11.16 0.35
C LEU A 10 -4.59 -10.31 -0.35
N CYS A 11 -4.30 -9.04 -0.67
CA CYS A 11 -5.24 -8.22 -1.46
C CYS A 11 -5.49 -8.81 -2.85
N ALA A 12 -4.46 -9.30 -3.54
CA ALA A 12 -4.57 -9.84 -4.90
C ALA A 12 -5.31 -11.18 -4.94
N GLU A 13 -5.18 -12.00 -3.90
CA GLU A 13 -5.79 -13.31 -3.79
C GLU A 13 -7.22 -13.27 -3.24
N TRP A 14 -7.61 -12.19 -2.56
CA TRP A 14 -8.91 -12.05 -1.91
C TRP A 14 -10.09 -12.45 -2.82
N ARG A 15 -10.89 -13.42 -2.36
CA ARG A 15 -12.03 -14.01 -3.10
C ARG A 15 -13.39 -13.50 -2.63
N GLY A 16 -13.41 -12.47 -1.77
CA GLY A 16 -14.64 -11.96 -1.20
C GLY A 16 -14.97 -12.48 0.19
N ASP A 17 -13.99 -13.04 0.90
CA ASP A 17 -14.17 -13.43 2.29
C ASP A 17 -14.33 -12.19 3.18
N ALA A 18 -15.28 -12.27 4.10
CA ALA A 18 -15.69 -11.18 4.98
C ALA A 18 -14.65 -10.88 6.08
N ALA A 19 -14.06 -11.94 6.66
CA ALA A 19 -13.06 -11.81 7.71
C ALA A 19 -11.75 -11.28 7.10
N GLU A 20 -11.35 -11.80 5.93
CA GLU A 20 -10.21 -11.28 5.18
C GLU A 20 -10.40 -9.81 4.80
N PHE A 21 -11.60 -9.41 4.32
CA PHE A 21 -11.86 -8.01 4.00
C PHE A 21 -11.66 -7.10 5.22
N SER A 22 -12.22 -7.50 6.37
CA SER A 22 -12.12 -6.74 7.61
C SER A 22 -10.65 -6.63 8.05
N TRP A 23 -9.91 -7.74 7.96
CA TRP A 23 -8.48 -7.80 8.27
C TRP A 23 -7.65 -6.89 7.36
N LEU A 24 -7.92 -6.87 6.05
CA LEU A 24 -7.25 -5.99 5.08
C LEU A 24 -7.50 -4.52 5.41
N VAL A 25 -8.75 -4.14 5.69
CA VAL A 25 -9.09 -2.75 6.07
C VAL A 25 -8.43 -2.37 7.40
N GLN A 26 -8.39 -3.29 8.36
CA GLN A 26 -7.75 -3.07 9.66
C GLN A 26 -6.24 -2.83 9.54
N HIS A 27 -5.58 -3.56 8.63
CA HIS A 27 -4.12 -3.54 8.46
C HIS A 27 -3.66 -2.77 7.20
N GLY A 28 -4.48 -1.84 6.72
CA GLY A 28 -4.14 -1.00 5.56
C GLY A 28 -2.89 -0.14 5.77
N ASP A 29 -2.49 0.10 7.01
CA ASP A 29 -1.27 0.81 7.39
C ASP A 29 0.01 0.10 6.91
N ILE A 30 -0.03 -1.23 6.69
CA ILE A 30 1.06 -1.98 6.03
C ILE A 30 1.33 -1.44 4.63
N ALA A 31 0.30 -0.94 3.93
CA ALA A 31 0.40 -0.28 2.64
C ALA A 31 0.50 1.26 2.77
N GLY A 32 0.67 1.79 3.98
CA GLY A 32 0.66 3.23 4.27
C GLY A 32 -0.74 3.86 4.17
N VAL A 33 -1.81 3.07 4.27
CA VAL A 33 -3.19 3.54 4.10
C VAL A 33 -3.97 3.42 5.41
N SER A 34 -4.21 4.53 6.09
CA SER A 34 -5.06 4.53 7.28
C SER A 34 -6.55 4.34 6.93
N GLN A 35 -7.36 3.89 7.90
CA GLN A 35 -8.82 3.82 7.74
C GLN A 35 -9.43 5.18 7.37
N ARG A 36 -8.87 6.29 7.88
CA ARG A 36 -9.26 7.65 7.48
C ARG A 36 -8.96 7.93 6.00
N ALA A 37 -7.83 7.45 5.49
CA ALA A 37 -7.49 7.59 4.08
C ALA A 37 -8.45 6.78 3.20
N ILE A 38 -8.85 5.57 3.62
CA ILE A 38 -9.90 4.78 2.94
C ILE A 38 -11.23 5.54 2.94
N ALA A 39 -11.63 6.06 4.10
CA ALA A 39 -12.87 6.84 4.23
C ALA A 39 -12.89 8.04 3.29
N ALA A 40 -11.78 8.79 3.21
CA ALA A 40 -11.65 9.94 2.31
C ALA A 40 -11.63 9.53 0.83
N GLU A 41 -10.93 8.46 0.46
CA GLU A 41 -10.79 8.00 -0.93
C GLU A 41 -12.13 7.52 -1.53
N PHE A 42 -13.00 6.95 -0.70
CA PHE A 42 -14.29 6.40 -1.13
C PHE A 42 -15.51 7.17 -0.61
N GLU A 43 -15.30 8.36 -0.04
CA GLU A 43 -16.36 9.26 0.46
C GLU A 43 -17.30 8.60 1.49
N PHE A 44 -16.74 7.76 2.35
CA PHE A 44 -17.47 7.18 3.48
C PHE A 44 -17.19 7.94 4.78
N ALA A 45 -18.13 7.87 5.73
CA ALA A 45 -17.87 8.32 7.09
C ALA A 45 -16.74 7.48 7.72
N PRO A 46 -15.81 8.08 8.50
CA PRO A 46 -14.73 7.33 9.17
C PRO A 46 -15.24 6.22 10.09
N SER A 47 -16.38 6.46 10.77
CA SER A 47 -17.03 5.47 11.62
C SER A 47 -17.49 4.23 10.83
N THR A 48 -17.94 4.41 9.59
CA THR A 48 -18.33 3.30 8.71
C THR A 48 -17.13 2.39 8.40
N VAL A 49 -15.98 2.97 8.04
CA VAL A 49 -14.77 2.20 7.77
C VAL A 49 -14.21 1.54 9.05
N SER A 50 -14.33 2.21 10.20
CA SER A 50 -13.95 1.63 11.50
C SER A 50 -14.75 0.36 11.81
N ARG A 51 -16.05 0.37 11.55
CA ARG A 51 -16.92 -0.81 11.72
C ARG A 51 -16.57 -1.94 10.74
N TRP A 52 -16.09 -1.61 9.54
CA TRP A 52 -15.57 -2.61 8.61
C TRP A 52 -14.31 -3.28 9.12
N ALA A 53 -13.35 -2.49 9.62
CA ALA A 53 -12.12 -3.01 10.21
C ALA A 53 -12.40 -3.91 11.42
N ALA A 54 -13.42 -3.59 12.21
CA ALA A 54 -13.85 -4.37 13.36
C ALA A 54 -14.69 -5.62 12.99
N GLY A 55 -15.08 -5.79 11.72
CA GLY A 55 -15.97 -6.87 11.28
C GLY A 55 -17.43 -6.72 11.74
N GLU A 56 -17.81 -5.56 12.29
CA GLU A 56 -19.17 -5.28 12.80
C GLU A 56 -20.17 -4.97 11.70
N ALA A 57 -19.69 -4.51 10.55
CA ALA A 57 -20.48 -4.22 9.37
C ALA A 57 -19.62 -4.42 8.14
N LEU A 58 -20.25 -4.70 7.00
CA LEU A 58 -19.53 -4.86 5.73
C LEU A 58 -20.25 -4.07 4.65
N PRO A 59 -19.51 -3.41 3.74
CA PRO A 59 -20.14 -2.77 2.61
C PRO A 59 -20.56 -3.83 1.58
N HIS A 60 -21.32 -3.41 0.58
CA HIS A 60 -21.67 -4.27 -0.54
C HIS A 60 -20.42 -4.85 -1.24
N ARG A 61 -20.51 -6.09 -1.75
CA ARG A 61 -19.41 -6.81 -2.43
C ARG A 61 -18.67 -5.97 -3.48
N ARG A 62 -19.38 -5.11 -4.21
CA ARG A 62 -18.78 -4.20 -5.21
C ARG A 62 -17.84 -3.18 -4.57
N VAL A 63 -18.24 -2.58 -3.45
CA VAL A 63 -17.42 -1.62 -2.70
C VAL A 63 -16.23 -2.33 -2.08
N GLN A 64 -16.42 -3.54 -1.53
CA GLN A 64 -15.31 -4.34 -1.00
C GLN A 64 -14.21 -4.57 -2.07
N LYS A 65 -14.60 -4.95 -3.30
CA LYS A 65 -13.66 -5.10 -4.42
C LYS A 65 -12.90 -3.81 -4.75
N LEU A 66 -13.58 -2.66 -4.72
CA LEU A 66 -12.95 -1.37 -4.98
C LEU A 66 -11.91 -1.02 -3.91
N VAL A 67 -12.27 -1.21 -2.63
CA VAL A 67 -11.38 -0.96 -1.50
C VAL A 67 -10.16 -1.88 -1.55
N VAL A 68 -10.36 -3.19 -1.71
CA VAL A 68 -9.23 -4.15 -1.79
C VAL A 68 -8.33 -3.87 -2.99
N GLY A 69 -8.89 -3.52 -4.15
CA GLY A 69 -8.11 -3.14 -5.32
C GLY A 69 -7.29 -1.85 -5.11
N ALA A 70 -7.82 -0.86 -4.40
CA ALA A 70 -7.05 0.33 -4.04
C ALA A 70 -5.91 0.00 -3.06
N LEU A 71 -6.16 -0.85 -2.06
CA LEU A 71 -5.15 -1.30 -1.11
C LEU A 71 -4.02 -2.09 -1.80
N GLU A 72 -4.36 -3.00 -2.71
CA GLU A 72 -3.38 -3.72 -3.56
C GLU A 72 -2.50 -2.75 -4.34
N LYS A 73 -3.11 -1.78 -5.01
CA LYS A 73 -2.40 -0.78 -5.82
C LYS A 73 -1.44 0.07 -4.98
N LYS A 74 -1.84 0.44 -3.76
CA LYS A 74 -1.00 1.22 -2.83
C LYS A 74 0.15 0.38 -2.30
N ALA A 75 -0.12 -0.87 -1.90
CA ALA A 75 0.89 -1.81 -1.45
C ALA A 75 1.95 -2.07 -2.53
N ARG A 76 1.52 -2.29 -3.78
CA ARG A 76 2.42 -2.47 -4.93
C ARG A 76 3.32 -1.26 -5.16
N ARG A 77 2.79 -0.04 -5.05
CA ARG A 77 3.58 1.20 -5.18
C ARG A 77 4.61 1.33 -4.07
N LEU A 78 4.23 0.98 -2.83
CA LEU A 78 5.12 1.01 -1.69
C LEU A 78 6.25 -0.02 -1.84
N GLU A 79 5.92 -1.25 -2.25
CA GLU A 79 6.87 -2.32 -2.57
C GLU A 79 7.91 -1.86 -3.61
N GLN A 80 7.44 -1.24 -4.71
CA GLN A 80 8.31 -0.69 -5.76
C GLN A 80 9.20 0.46 -5.26
N ALA A 81 8.66 1.37 -4.44
CA ALA A 81 9.42 2.47 -3.86
C ALA A 81 10.51 1.97 -2.89
N CYS A 82 10.20 0.95 -2.09
CA CYS A 82 11.19 0.29 -1.26
C CYS A 82 12.29 -0.34 -2.12
N ALA A 83 11.93 -1.07 -3.20
CA ALA A 83 12.91 -1.70 -4.07
C ALA A 83 13.83 -0.69 -4.78
N SER A 84 13.31 0.47 -5.21
CA SER A 84 14.10 1.49 -5.90
C SER A 84 15.00 2.32 -4.96
N ALA A 85 14.62 2.47 -3.69
CA ALA A 85 15.42 3.17 -2.69
C ALA A 85 16.77 2.49 -2.38
N PHE A 86 16.90 1.19 -2.68
CA PHE A 86 18.14 0.43 -2.46
C PHE A 86 19.09 0.41 -3.67
N LEU A 87 18.82 1.16 -4.74
CA LEU A 87 19.77 1.27 -5.84
C LEU A 87 21.00 2.10 -5.41
N PRO A 88 22.23 1.57 -5.53
CA PRO A 88 23.42 2.36 -5.27
C PRO A 88 23.47 3.49 -6.31
N VAL A 89 23.50 4.74 -5.83
CA VAL A 89 23.88 5.88 -6.66
C VAL A 89 25.24 5.55 -7.27
N LYS A 90 25.29 5.32 -8.59
CA LYS A 90 26.55 5.30 -9.32
C LYS A 90 27.18 6.67 -9.12
N LYS A 91 28.14 6.78 -8.18
CA LYS A 91 29.09 7.87 -8.17
C LYS A 91 29.85 7.75 -9.48
N GLU A 92 29.55 8.61 -10.45
CA GLU A 92 30.48 8.89 -11.53
C GLU A 92 31.77 9.39 -10.87
N VAL A 93 32.77 8.53 -10.85
CA VAL A 93 34.15 8.91 -10.54
C VAL A 93 34.62 9.68 -11.76
N ASP A 94 34.57 11.00 -11.69
CA ASP A 94 35.25 11.86 -12.66
C ASP A 94 36.76 11.76 -12.41
N ALA A 95 37.36 10.74 -13.00
CA ALA A 95 38.79 10.54 -13.04
C ALA A 95 39.39 11.41 -14.16
N GLY A 96 39.80 12.62 -13.77
CA GLY A 96 41.05 13.21 -14.23
C GLY A 96 41.07 13.85 -15.61
N GLN A 97 41.18 15.19 -15.62
CA GLN A 97 42.12 15.86 -16.51
C GLN A 97 42.56 17.22 -15.94
N SER A 98 43.58 17.18 -15.08
CA SER A 98 44.44 18.33 -14.84
C SER A 98 45.34 18.52 -16.07
N ARG A 99 45.21 19.65 -16.77
CA ARG A 99 46.27 20.19 -17.63
C ARG A 99 46.66 21.57 -17.09
N PRO A 100 47.93 21.80 -16.73
CA PRO A 100 48.43 23.17 -16.57
C PRO A 100 48.78 23.72 -17.96
N GLN A 101 48.39 24.96 -18.25
CA GLN A 101 49.01 25.74 -19.32
C GLN A 101 49.86 26.84 -18.70
N ALA A 102 51.09 26.90 -19.23
CA ALA A 102 52.12 27.90 -18.98
C ALA A 102 51.87 29.18 -19.79
#